data_AF-A0A8H6ZB05-F1
#
_entry.id   AF-A0A8H6ZB05-F1
#
_cell.length_a   1.000
_cell.length_b   1.000
_cell.length_c   1.000
_cell.angle_alpha   90.00
_cell.angle_beta   90.00
_cell.angle_gamma   90.00
#
_symmetry.space_group_name_H-M   'P 1'
#
loop_
_entity.id
_entity.type
_entity.pdbx_description
1 polymer ?
#
loop_
_entity_poly.entity_id
_entity_poly.type
_entity_poly.pdbx_seq_one_letter_code
_entity_poly.pdbx_strand_id
1 'polypeptide(L)'
;MRLQFLQLLLAALGSTACTSEPAGIPFYIISNGETPSLGRPGLTPIGKQRAESCIPAIFSGLNIGLIITCTVDRDGEEGLNCAAANETAVPLATALGINISTCATGDGADDDCPNNTLQNFRKNSNQSVLFVWDSTDMEDLIENVDTDAGLDNDQLALHPDLIVTVNPNDLENAGLTSMNCTGIDGTA
;
A
#
# COMPACT_ATOMS: atom_id res chain seq x y z
N MET A 1 -75.46 -16.40 -24.67
CA MET A 1 -74.47 -17.09 -23.81
C MET A 1 -73.10 -16.48 -24.16
N ARG A 2 -72.57 -15.63 -23.28
CA ARG A 2 -71.34 -14.86 -23.49
C ARG A 2 -70.14 -15.73 -23.10
N LEU A 3 -69.17 -15.93 -23.99
CA LEU A 3 -67.88 -16.54 -23.65
C LEU A 3 -66.82 -15.43 -23.63
N GLN A 4 -66.29 -15.16 -22.44
CA GLN A 4 -65.31 -14.13 -22.17
C GLN A 4 -63.90 -14.59 -22.57
N PHE A 5 -63.17 -13.69 -23.23
CA PHE A 5 -61.73 -13.79 -23.50
C PHE A 5 -60.95 -13.78 -22.18
N LEU A 6 -60.08 -14.77 -21.99
CA LEU A 6 -59.10 -14.78 -20.90
C LEU A 6 -57.72 -14.43 -21.48
N GLN A 7 -57.31 -13.17 -21.31
CA GLN A 7 -55.96 -12.70 -21.61
C GLN A 7 -55.03 -13.12 -20.46
N LEU A 8 -54.06 -14.00 -20.73
CA LEU A 8 -52.93 -14.22 -19.83
C LEU A 8 -51.98 -13.01 -19.93
N LEU A 9 -51.91 -12.20 -18.89
CA LEU A 9 -50.79 -11.26 -18.69
C LEU A 9 -49.60 -12.04 -18.11
N LEU A 10 -48.54 -12.17 -18.90
CA LEU A 10 -47.24 -12.65 -18.44
C LEU A 10 -46.45 -11.44 -17.91
N ALA A 11 -46.36 -11.28 -16.59
CA ALA A 11 -45.52 -10.25 -15.98
C ALA A 11 -44.06 -10.74 -15.96
N ALA A 12 -43.21 -10.18 -16.83
CA ALA A 12 -41.78 -10.38 -16.78
C ALA A 12 -41.19 -9.57 -15.62
N LEU A 13 -40.81 -10.25 -14.54
CA LEU A 13 -39.98 -9.66 -13.48
C LEU A 13 -38.58 -9.47 -14.05
N GLY A 14 -38.28 -8.26 -14.53
CA GLY A 14 -36.93 -7.85 -14.86
C GLY A 14 -36.10 -7.77 -13.58
N SER A 15 -35.21 -8.74 -13.37
CA SER A 15 -34.17 -8.65 -12.36
C SER A 15 -33.20 -7.53 -12.77
N THR A 16 -33.36 -6.36 -12.15
CA THR A 16 -32.32 -5.32 -12.16
C THR A 16 -31.12 -5.87 -11.40
N ALA A 17 -30.09 -6.30 -12.13
CA ALA A 17 -28.79 -6.53 -11.55
C ALA A 17 -28.27 -5.18 -11.05
N CYS A 18 -28.17 -5.00 -9.73
CA CYS A 18 -27.32 -3.97 -9.16
C CYS A 18 -25.90 -4.29 -9.63
N THR A 19 -25.38 -3.51 -10.58
CA THR A 19 -23.95 -3.44 -10.80
C THR A 19 -23.38 -2.70 -9.61
N SER A 20 -23.02 -3.44 -8.55
CA SER A 20 -22.11 -2.88 -7.55
C SER A 20 -20.84 -2.49 -8.30
N GLU A 21 -20.45 -1.22 -8.22
CA GLU A 21 -19.11 -0.79 -8.59
C GLU A 21 -18.12 -1.76 -7.93
N PRO A 22 -17.11 -2.27 -8.65
CA PRO A 22 -16.13 -3.16 -8.02
C PRO A 22 -15.56 -2.43 -6.81
N ALA A 23 -15.77 -2.99 -5.62
CA ALA A 23 -15.21 -2.44 -4.40
C ALA A 23 -13.71 -2.24 -4.62
N GLY A 24 -13.24 -0.99 -4.54
CA GLY A 24 -11.84 -0.68 -4.76
C GLY A 24 -10.93 -1.57 -3.90
N ILE A 25 -9.91 -2.16 -4.51
CA ILE A 25 -8.99 -3.07 -3.81
C ILE A 25 -8.11 -2.24 -2.89
N PRO A 26 -8.05 -2.56 -1.57
CA PRO A 26 -7.25 -1.78 -0.65
C PRO A 26 -5.78 -1.83 -1.03
N PHE A 27 -5.08 -0.75 -0.67
CA PHE A 27 -3.63 -0.69 -0.71
C PHE A 27 -3.09 -0.35 0.67
N TYR A 28 -1.82 -0.66 0.85
CA TYR A 28 -1.15 -0.57 2.13
C TYR A 28 0.07 0.32 2.01
N ILE A 29 0.41 1.04 3.07
CA ILE A 29 1.62 1.84 3.17
C ILE A 29 2.33 1.46 4.47
N ILE A 30 3.64 1.24 4.38
CA ILE A 30 4.54 1.08 5.52
C ILE A 30 5.79 1.92 5.28
N SER A 31 6.40 2.41 6.35
CA SER A 31 7.76 2.95 6.30
C SER A 31 8.81 1.83 6.25
N ASN A 32 10.04 2.19 5.93
CA ASN A 32 11.19 1.29 6.08
C ASN A 32 11.33 0.77 7.52
N GLY A 33 11.95 -0.39 7.68
CA GLY A 33 12.35 -0.90 8.99
C GLY A 33 13.38 0.00 9.67
N GLU A 34 13.70 -0.31 10.93
CA GLU A 34 14.58 0.49 11.78
C GLU A 34 15.94 0.75 11.13
N THR A 35 16.26 2.04 10.92
CA THR A 35 17.53 2.51 10.36
C THR A 35 18.53 2.92 11.45
N PRO A 36 19.85 2.87 11.18
CA PRO A 36 20.83 3.31 12.15
C PRO A 36 20.71 4.81 12.41
N SER A 37 21.05 5.23 13.63
CA SER A 37 21.10 6.64 13.98
C SER A 37 22.13 7.42 13.16
N LEU A 38 21.97 8.75 13.12
CA LEU A 38 22.84 9.69 12.40
C LEU A 38 22.78 9.54 10.86
N GLY A 39 21.66 9.05 10.32
CA GLY A 39 21.41 9.00 8.87
C GLY A 39 22.36 8.06 8.12
N ARG A 40 22.77 6.95 8.75
CA ARG A 40 23.56 5.94 8.03
C ARG A 40 22.63 5.10 7.15
N PRO A 41 23.06 4.70 5.96
CA PRO A 41 22.21 3.96 5.03
C PRO A 41 21.91 2.53 5.53
N GLY A 42 20.77 2.01 5.07
CA GLY A 42 20.34 0.61 5.25
C GLY A 42 19.65 0.33 6.58
N LEU A 43 19.41 -0.94 6.87
CA LEU A 43 18.69 -1.39 8.06
C LEU A 43 19.63 -1.77 9.24
N THR A 44 19.18 -1.46 10.46
CA THR A 44 19.74 -2.05 11.69
C THR A 44 19.47 -3.55 11.75
N PRO A 45 20.12 -4.31 12.66
CA PRO A 45 19.76 -5.71 12.88
C PRO A 45 18.28 -5.94 13.20
N ILE A 46 17.65 -5.00 13.94
CA ILE A 46 16.23 -5.06 14.28
C ILE A 46 15.38 -4.80 13.02
N GLY A 47 15.74 -3.78 12.23
CA GLY A 47 15.07 -3.49 10.95
C GLY A 47 15.14 -4.65 9.97
N LYS A 48 16.29 -5.33 9.90
CA LYS A 48 16.43 -6.58 9.10
C LYS A 48 15.52 -7.68 9.63
N GLN A 49 15.43 -7.86 10.94
CA GLN A 49 14.54 -8.86 11.53
C GLN A 49 13.06 -8.55 11.19
N ARG A 50 12.65 -7.27 11.25
CA ARG A 50 11.31 -6.83 10.84
C ARG A 50 11.04 -7.16 9.38
N ALA A 51 11.96 -6.77 8.49
CA ALA A 51 11.88 -6.99 7.06
C ALA A 51 11.85 -8.49 6.69
N GLU A 52 12.71 -9.29 7.29
CA GLU A 52 12.89 -10.70 6.92
C GLU A 52 11.82 -11.63 7.51
N SER A 53 11.33 -11.33 8.71
CA SER A 53 10.49 -12.27 9.47
C SER A 53 9.09 -11.75 9.75
N CYS A 54 8.93 -10.47 10.04
CA CYS A 54 7.63 -9.94 10.46
C CYS A 54 6.75 -9.55 9.27
N ILE A 55 7.28 -8.69 8.39
CA ILE A 55 6.54 -8.17 7.23
C ILE A 55 6.04 -9.33 6.33
N PRO A 56 6.87 -10.33 5.96
CA PRO A 56 6.41 -11.49 5.19
C PRO A 56 5.25 -12.23 5.85
N ALA A 57 5.30 -12.44 7.16
CA ALA A 57 4.25 -13.15 7.89
C ALA A 57 2.90 -12.41 7.81
N ILE A 58 2.91 -11.08 7.97
CA ILE A 58 1.70 -10.25 7.95
C ILE A 58 1.12 -10.16 6.54
N PHE A 59 1.96 -9.83 5.56
CA PHE A 59 1.49 -9.51 4.20
C PHE A 59 1.24 -10.73 3.33
N SER A 60 1.71 -11.93 3.73
CA SER A 60 1.44 -13.18 3.00
C SER A 60 -0.05 -13.47 2.77
N GLY A 61 -0.92 -13.00 3.65
CA GLY A 61 -2.38 -13.19 3.57
C GLY A 61 -3.14 -12.06 2.87
N LEU A 62 -2.47 -10.97 2.48
CA LEU A 62 -3.11 -9.74 2.00
C LEU A 62 -3.20 -9.66 0.47
N ASN A 63 -2.91 -10.76 -0.25
CA ASN A 63 -3.00 -10.82 -1.70
C ASN A 63 -2.24 -9.67 -2.40
N ILE A 64 -1.03 -9.36 -1.93
CA ILE A 64 -0.17 -8.35 -2.54
C ILE A 64 0.31 -8.85 -3.90
N GLY A 65 0.05 -8.08 -4.96
CA GLY A 65 0.50 -8.37 -6.32
C GLY A 65 1.52 -7.38 -6.86
N LEU A 66 1.75 -6.27 -6.15
CA LEU A 66 2.75 -5.27 -6.49
C LEU A 66 3.28 -4.62 -5.22
N ILE A 67 4.60 -4.43 -5.19
CA ILE A 67 5.26 -3.58 -4.21
C ILE A 67 5.83 -2.36 -4.94
N ILE A 68 5.58 -1.17 -4.43
CA ILE A 68 6.13 0.09 -4.93
C ILE A 68 7.03 0.66 -3.85
N THR A 69 8.24 1.07 -4.21
CA THR A 69 9.18 1.72 -3.29
C THR A 69 9.89 2.89 -3.96
N CYS A 70 10.67 3.66 -3.22
CA CYS A 70 11.43 4.75 -3.81
C CYS A 70 12.73 4.25 -4.45
N THR A 71 13.18 4.95 -5.49
CA THR A 71 14.35 4.56 -6.28
C THR A 71 15.62 4.86 -5.48
N VAL A 72 16.52 3.88 -5.40
CA VAL A 72 17.83 4.11 -4.81
C VAL A 72 18.64 4.97 -5.78
N ASP A 73 18.84 6.24 -5.45
CA ASP A 73 19.73 7.09 -6.25
C ASP A 73 21.18 6.58 -6.18
N ARG A 74 21.88 6.66 -7.31
CA ARG A 74 23.25 6.15 -7.48
C ARG A 74 24.31 7.19 -7.14
N ASP A 75 23.94 8.47 -7.12
CA ASP A 75 24.88 9.58 -7.03
C ASP A 75 24.88 10.25 -5.64
N GLY A 76 23.99 9.83 -4.74
CA GLY A 76 24.00 10.23 -3.33
C GLY A 76 23.59 11.70 -3.11
N GLU A 77 23.12 12.36 -4.17
CA GLU A 77 22.52 13.69 -4.13
C GLU A 77 21.02 13.48 -4.27
N GLU A 78 20.37 13.13 -3.16
CA GLU A 78 19.12 13.71 -2.68
C GLU A 78 18.52 12.85 -1.55
N GLY A 79 18.77 13.31 -0.33
CA GLY A 79 17.79 13.36 0.77
C GLY A 79 17.34 12.07 1.46
N LEU A 80 17.19 10.94 0.77
CA LEU A 80 16.26 9.89 1.19
C LEU A 80 16.93 8.53 1.35
N ASN A 81 16.61 7.82 2.44
CA ASN A 81 17.12 6.47 2.70
C ASN A 81 16.34 5.40 1.92
N CYS A 82 16.14 5.59 0.62
CA CYS A 82 15.48 4.61 -0.24
C CYS A 82 16.15 3.25 -0.26
N ALA A 83 17.44 3.18 0.08
CA ALA A 83 18.12 1.92 0.35
C ALA A 83 17.44 1.11 1.47
N ALA A 84 17.04 1.76 2.57
CA ALA A 84 16.37 1.09 3.68
C ALA A 84 14.94 0.66 3.31
N ALA A 85 14.19 1.48 2.58
CA ALA A 85 12.86 1.12 2.07
C ALA A 85 12.94 -0.09 1.12
N ASN A 86 13.91 -0.10 0.21
CA ASN A 86 14.15 -1.22 -0.70
C ASN A 86 14.60 -2.49 0.07
N GLU A 87 15.55 -2.37 1.00
CA GLU A 87 15.97 -3.47 1.88
C GLU A 87 14.79 -4.04 2.70
N THR A 88 13.83 -3.20 3.08
CA THR A 88 12.61 -3.60 3.79
C THR A 88 11.65 -4.38 2.89
N ALA A 89 11.52 -3.97 1.63
CA ALA A 89 10.60 -4.55 0.67
C ALA A 89 11.06 -5.91 0.09
N VAL A 90 12.37 -6.07 -0.12
CA VAL A 90 12.96 -7.23 -0.83
C VAL A 90 12.57 -8.60 -0.25
N PRO A 91 12.59 -8.82 1.08
CA PRO A 91 12.25 -10.13 1.63
C PRO A 91 10.79 -10.54 1.31
N LEU A 92 9.84 -9.61 1.42
CA LEU A 92 8.44 -9.88 1.07
C LEU A 92 8.28 -10.13 -0.43
N ALA A 93 8.89 -9.30 -1.29
CA ALA A 93 8.86 -9.47 -2.74
C ALA A 93 9.37 -10.87 -3.14
N THR A 94 10.47 -11.29 -2.52
CA THR A 94 11.08 -12.61 -2.72
C THR A 94 10.14 -13.73 -2.25
N ALA A 95 9.54 -13.59 -1.06
CA ALA A 95 8.62 -14.58 -0.51
C ALA A 95 7.35 -14.75 -1.35
N LEU A 96 6.85 -13.66 -1.94
CA LEU A 96 5.67 -13.66 -2.82
C LEU A 96 5.99 -14.00 -4.28
N GLY A 97 7.27 -13.96 -4.67
CA GLY A 97 7.70 -14.16 -6.06
C GLY A 97 7.24 -13.04 -7.01
N ILE A 98 7.17 -11.80 -6.51
CA ILE A 98 6.73 -10.61 -7.27
C ILE A 98 7.87 -9.61 -7.45
N ASN A 99 7.72 -8.74 -8.44
CA ASN A 99 8.67 -7.65 -8.68
C ASN A 99 8.34 -6.43 -7.82
N ILE A 100 9.38 -5.65 -7.53
CA ILE A 100 9.27 -4.31 -6.94
C ILE A 100 9.32 -3.29 -8.09
N SER A 101 8.36 -2.36 -8.10
CA SER A 101 8.42 -1.15 -8.91
C SER A 101 9.04 -0.01 -8.09
N THR A 102 9.78 0.87 -8.75
CA THR A 102 10.40 2.03 -8.08
C THR A 102 9.94 3.34 -8.69
N CYS A 103 9.75 4.35 -7.84
CA CYS A 103 9.48 5.73 -8.25
C CYS A 103 10.63 6.64 -7.79
N ALA A 104 11.01 7.62 -8.61
CA ALA A 104 12.01 8.61 -8.20
C ALA A 104 11.41 9.54 -7.14
N THR A 105 12.28 10.16 -6.36
CA THR A 105 11.93 11.07 -5.25
C THR A 105 12.88 12.26 -5.28
N GLY A 106 12.48 13.39 -4.68
CA GLY A 106 13.29 14.60 -4.66
C GLY A 106 12.97 15.59 -5.79
N ASP A 107 13.83 16.59 -5.94
CA ASP A 107 13.58 17.75 -6.79
C ASP A 107 13.57 17.36 -8.28
N GLY A 108 12.43 17.58 -8.94
CA GLY A 108 12.26 17.25 -10.36
C GLY A 108 11.96 15.77 -10.62
N ALA A 109 11.65 14.99 -9.59
CA ALA A 109 11.03 13.68 -9.73
C ALA A 109 9.61 13.80 -10.32
N ASP A 110 9.09 12.67 -10.82
CA ASP A 110 7.70 12.55 -11.26
C ASP A 110 6.83 12.23 -10.04
N ASP A 111 6.30 13.28 -9.41
CA ASP A 111 5.43 13.20 -8.23
C ASP A 111 4.19 12.31 -8.48
N ASP A 112 3.72 12.22 -9.73
CA ASP A 112 2.59 11.37 -10.08
C ASP A 112 2.97 9.87 -10.19
N CYS A 113 4.26 9.51 -10.13
CA CYS A 113 4.71 8.12 -10.35
C CYS A 113 4.05 7.10 -9.40
N PRO A 114 3.96 7.33 -8.08
CA PRO A 114 3.31 6.39 -7.16
C PRO A 114 1.85 6.12 -7.52
N ASN A 115 1.06 7.18 -7.73
CA ASN A 115 -0.35 7.06 -8.10
C ASN A 115 -0.53 6.47 -9.50
N ASN A 116 0.23 6.94 -10.50
CA ASN A 116 0.16 6.38 -11.85
C ASN A 116 0.47 4.88 -11.87
N THR A 117 1.47 4.44 -11.11
CA THR A 117 1.83 3.02 -10.98
C THR A 117 0.70 2.23 -10.32
N LEU A 118 0.11 2.74 -9.24
CA LEU A 118 -1.04 2.15 -8.56
C LEU A 118 -2.25 2.01 -9.49
N GLN A 119 -2.65 3.09 -10.16
CA GLN A 119 -3.80 3.11 -11.07
C GLN A 119 -3.59 2.19 -12.27
N ASN A 120 -2.38 2.14 -12.83
CA ASN A 120 -2.07 1.26 -13.95
C ASN A 120 -2.10 -0.22 -13.57
N PHE A 121 -1.63 -0.57 -12.36
CA PHE A 121 -1.75 -1.93 -11.85
C PHE A 121 -3.21 -2.34 -11.64
N ARG A 122 -4.02 -1.47 -11.01
CA ARG A 122 -5.44 -1.72 -10.71
C ARG A 122 -6.32 -1.93 -11.94
N LYS A 123 -5.98 -1.30 -13.07
CA LYS A 123 -6.70 -1.51 -14.34
C LYS A 123 -6.69 -2.98 -14.80
N ASN A 124 -5.68 -3.75 -14.39
CA ASN A 124 -5.43 -5.10 -14.90
C ASN A 124 -5.36 -6.18 -13.81
N SER A 125 -5.53 -5.81 -12.54
CA SER A 125 -5.32 -6.71 -11.40
C SER A 125 -6.39 -6.52 -10.33
N ASN A 126 -6.72 -7.61 -9.66
CA ASN A 126 -7.56 -7.62 -8.46
C ASN A 126 -6.75 -7.76 -7.16
N GLN A 127 -5.42 -7.65 -7.25
CA GLN A 127 -4.51 -7.80 -6.13
C GLN A 127 -4.22 -6.45 -5.46
N SER A 128 -3.85 -6.49 -4.18
CA SER A 128 -3.48 -5.30 -3.42
C SER A 128 -2.07 -4.82 -3.77
N VAL A 129 -1.84 -3.54 -3.50
CA VAL A 129 -0.54 -2.88 -3.66
C VAL A 129 0.01 -2.53 -2.28
N LEU A 130 1.30 -2.73 -2.09
CA LEU A 130 2.03 -2.26 -0.90
C LEU A 130 3.03 -1.18 -1.32
N PHE A 131 2.93 -0.01 -0.71
CA PHE A 131 3.98 0.99 -0.72
C PHE A 131 4.93 0.74 0.47
N VAL A 132 6.22 0.70 0.19
CA VAL A 132 7.28 0.69 1.20
C VAL A 132 8.15 1.92 0.95
N TRP A 133 8.12 2.88 1.84
CA TRP A 133 8.73 4.18 1.61
C TRP A 133 9.74 4.58 2.67
N ASP A 134 10.55 5.58 2.36
CA ASP A 134 11.43 6.16 3.35
C ASP A 134 10.62 6.95 4.38
N SER A 135 10.93 6.76 5.65
CA SER A 135 10.16 7.32 6.76
C SER A 135 10.24 8.84 6.80
N THR A 136 11.31 9.44 6.27
CA THR A 136 11.47 10.90 6.23
C THR A 136 10.76 11.56 5.05
N ASP A 137 10.16 10.76 4.15
CA ASP A 137 9.52 11.21 2.92
C ASP A 137 8.06 10.72 2.80
N MET A 138 7.50 10.32 3.94
CA MET A 138 6.17 9.71 3.97
C MET A 138 5.08 10.73 3.63
N GLU A 139 5.28 12.00 4.00
CA GLU A 139 4.38 13.11 3.67
C GLU A 139 4.23 13.24 2.14
N ASP A 140 5.36 13.37 1.43
CA ASP A 140 5.40 13.45 -0.02
C ASP A 140 4.72 12.23 -0.68
N LEU A 141 4.97 11.01 -0.17
CA LEU A 141 4.27 9.83 -0.68
C LEU A 141 2.75 9.93 -0.50
N ILE A 142 2.27 10.31 0.69
CA ILE A 142 0.84 10.36 1.03
C ILE A 142 0.11 11.40 0.17
N GLU A 143 0.73 12.56 -0.04
CA GLU A 143 0.23 13.56 -0.98
C GLU A 143 0.18 12.99 -2.41
N ASN A 144 1.26 12.33 -2.84
CA ASN A 144 1.40 11.81 -4.20
C ASN A 144 0.52 10.61 -4.52
N VAL A 145 0.12 9.80 -3.53
CA VAL A 145 -0.86 8.71 -3.72
C VAL A 145 -2.32 9.18 -3.66
N ASP A 146 -2.54 10.50 -3.58
CA ASP A 146 -3.84 11.18 -3.58
C ASP A 146 -4.76 10.66 -2.48
N THR A 147 -4.23 10.57 -1.24
CA THR A 147 -5.02 10.20 -0.07
C THR A 147 -5.09 11.36 0.90
N ASP A 148 -6.30 11.80 1.26
CA ASP A 148 -6.52 12.80 2.32
C ASP A 148 -6.77 12.10 3.66
N ALA A 149 -5.96 11.08 3.95
CA ALA A 149 -6.22 10.11 5.00
C ALA A 149 -6.10 10.66 6.44
N GLY A 150 -5.86 11.98 6.61
CA GLY A 150 -5.72 12.64 7.90
C GLY A 150 -4.62 12.03 8.77
N LEU A 151 -3.62 11.40 8.16
CA LEU A 151 -2.56 10.67 8.85
C LEU A 151 -1.59 11.65 9.52
N ASP A 152 -1.18 11.32 10.74
CA ASP A 152 -0.08 12.00 11.40
C ASP A 152 1.23 11.48 10.82
N ASN A 153 1.85 12.27 9.93
CA ASN A 153 3.08 11.91 9.24
C ASN A 153 4.25 11.72 10.22
N ASP A 154 4.28 12.49 11.31
CA ASP A 154 5.29 12.33 12.36
C ASP A 154 5.14 10.95 13.05
N GLN A 155 3.90 10.49 13.22
CA GLN A 155 3.63 9.16 13.74
C GLN A 155 4.13 8.08 12.79
N LEU A 156 3.91 8.19 11.48
CA LEU A 156 4.38 7.20 10.51
C LEU A 156 5.90 7.19 10.34
N ALA A 157 6.54 8.36 10.49
CA ALA A 157 7.99 8.51 10.41
C ALA A 157 8.71 7.86 11.60
N LEU A 158 8.11 7.90 12.79
CA LEU A 158 8.72 7.40 14.04
C LEU A 158 8.40 5.93 14.33
N HIS A 159 7.37 5.37 13.70
CA HIS A 159 6.85 4.05 14.02
C HIS A 159 6.92 3.10 12.81
N PRO A 160 8.05 2.38 12.62
CA PRO A 160 8.22 1.40 11.55
C PRO A 160 7.34 0.14 11.73
N ASP A 161 6.59 0.08 12.82
CA ASP A 161 5.63 -0.97 13.13
C ASP A 161 4.20 -0.66 12.66
N LEU A 162 3.95 0.47 12.02
CA LEU A 162 2.60 0.82 11.57
C LEU A 162 2.32 0.37 10.14
N ILE A 163 1.08 -0.06 9.92
CA ILE A 163 0.48 -0.33 8.63
C ILE A 163 -0.66 0.65 8.42
N VAL A 164 -0.55 1.45 7.39
CA VAL A 164 -1.66 2.24 6.86
C VAL A 164 -2.42 1.37 5.87
N THR A 165 -3.73 1.26 6.03
CA THR A 165 -4.64 0.59 5.11
C THR A 165 -5.57 1.62 4.49
N VAL A 166 -5.45 1.83 3.18
CA VAL A 166 -6.26 2.81 2.46
C VAL A 166 -7.34 2.09 1.66
N ASN A 167 -8.60 2.44 1.90
CA ASN A 167 -9.74 1.97 1.15
C ASN A 167 -10.00 2.94 -0.01
N PRO A 168 -9.97 2.51 -1.29
CA PRO A 168 -10.18 3.42 -2.41
C PRO A 168 -11.57 4.04 -2.48
N ASN A 169 -12.55 3.47 -1.76
CA ASN A 169 -13.89 4.03 -1.64
C ASN A 169 -14.02 5.02 -0.48
N ASP A 170 -12.96 5.20 0.32
CA ASP A 170 -12.92 6.02 1.53
C ASP A 170 -11.48 6.50 1.79
N LEU A 171 -10.99 7.39 0.91
CA LEU A 171 -9.61 7.90 0.95
C LEU A 171 -9.36 8.83 2.14
N GLU A 172 -10.41 9.34 2.77
CA GLU A 172 -10.35 10.24 3.93
C GLU A 172 -10.18 9.47 5.24
N ASN A 173 -10.46 8.16 5.28
CA ASN A 173 -10.40 7.34 6.49
C ASN A 173 -9.50 6.11 6.30
N ALA A 174 -8.18 6.34 6.35
CA ALA A 174 -7.26 5.21 6.40
C ALA A 174 -7.29 4.51 7.76
N GLY A 175 -7.21 3.17 7.73
CA GLY A 175 -7.02 2.38 8.93
C GLY A 175 -5.55 2.36 9.33
N LEU A 176 -5.26 2.55 10.62
CA LEU A 176 -3.91 2.43 11.17
C LEU A 176 -3.84 1.24 12.12
N THR A 177 -2.94 0.30 11.85
CA THR A 177 -2.73 -0.90 12.69
C THR A 177 -1.26 -1.11 12.96
N SER A 178 -0.91 -1.71 14.10
CA SER A 178 0.46 -2.15 14.36
C SER A 178 0.68 -3.55 13.77
N MET A 179 1.90 -3.78 13.26
CA MET A 179 2.39 -5.06 12.80
C MET A 179 2.44 -6.09 13.94
N ASN A 180 2.59 -5.64 15.19
CA ASN A 180 2.71 -6.48 16.39
C ASN A 180 3.79 -7.57 16.25
N CYS A 181 4.94 -7.17 15.72
CA CYS A 181 6.12 -8.00 15.53
C CYS A 181 6.67 -8.45 16.89
N THR A 182 6.46 -9.72 17.22
CA THR A 182 6.87 -10.29 18.51
C THR A 182 8.37 -10.13 18.74
N GLY A 183 8.74 -9.48 19.85
CA GLY A 183 10.13 -9.26 20.24
C GLY A 183 10.86 -8.14 19.48
N ILE A 184 10.13 -7.40 18.64
CA ILE A 184 10.61 -6.23 17.90
C ILE A 184 9.82 -5.00 18.36
N ASP A 185 8.49 -5.08 18.25
CA ASP A 185 7.61 -4.00 18.67
C ASP A 185 7.61 -3.91 20.20
N GLY A 186 7.74 -2.69 20.72
CA GLY A 186 7.61 -2.44 22.15
C GLY A 186 6.19 -2.73 22.64
N THR A 187 6.04 -2.99 23.93
CA THR A 187 4.72 -2.81 24.57
C THR A 187 4.35 -1.33 24.47
N ALA A 188 3.20 -1.05 23.86
CA ALA A 188 2.56 0.26 23.89
C ALA A 188 2.37 0.79 25.33
#